data_AF-L7VHD4-F1
#
_entry.id   AF-L7VHD4-F1
#
_cell.length_a   1.000
_cell.length_b   1.000
_cell.length_c   1.000
_cell.angle_alpha   90.00
_cell.angle_beta   90.00
_cell.angle_gamma   90.00
#
_symmetry.space_group_name_H-M   'P 1'
#
loop_
_entity.id
_entity.type
_entity.pdbx_description
1 polymer ?
#
loop_
_entity_poly.entity_id
_entity_poly.type
_entity_poly.pdbx_seq_one_letter_code
_entity_poly.pdbx_strand_id
1 'polypeptide(L)'
;MINEIKTIIQNYLNNAKLSCLMVGTVSDEGIKVSDKLTIPNELIRGNLKEFVKPGDKVRLIRNHGGQEFFIIEIIGRPLITMGTTIILSKDGQTYEYKVEDVKL
;
A
#
# COMPACT_ATOMS: atom_id res chain seq x y z
N MET A 1 39.46 3.81 17.94
CA MET A 1 38.14 4.47 18.07
C MET A 1 37.58 5.06 16.77
N ILE A 2 38.32 5.87 16.01
CA ILE A 2 37.77 6.49 14.78
C ILE A 2 37.36 5.46 13.71
N ASN A 3 38.10 4.36 13.59
CA ASN A 3 37.80 3.32 12.60
C ASN A 3 36.56 2.52 12.98
N GLU A 4 36.37 2.28 14.27
CA GLU A 4 35.23 1.58 14.85
C GLU A 4 33.96 2.40 14.66
N ILE A 5 34.01 3.72 14.90
CA ILE A 5 32.90 4.64 14.62
C ILE A 5 32.56 4.63 13.12
N LYS A 6 33.56 4.70 12.23
CA LYS A 6 33.34 4.62 10.78
C LYS A 6 32.68 3.31 10.38
N THR A 7 33.13 2.18 10.93
CA THR A 7 32.54 0.86 10.67
C THR A 7 31.11 0.78 11.16
N ILE A 8 30.79 1.32 12.34
CA ILE A 8 29.43 1.37 12.88
C ILE A 8 28.52 2.19 11.95
N ILE A 9 28.96 3.39 11.55
CA ILE A 9 28.20 4.27 10.66
C ILE A 9 28.01 3.60 9.29
N GLN A 10 29.06 3.00 8.73
CA GLN A 10 29.00 2.31 7.44
C GLN A 10 28.01 1.14 7.49
N ASN A 11 28.05 0.34 8.56
CA ASN A 11 27.12 -0.77 8.75
C ASN A 11 25.68 -0.28 8.92
N TYR A 12 25.47 0.80 9.67
CA TYR A 12 24.16 1.43 9.81
C TYR A 12 23.62 1.90 8.46
N LEU A 13 24.40 2.66 7.69
CA LEU A 13 23.99 3.18 6.38
C LEU A 13 23.74 2.06 5.36
N ASN A 14 24.56 1.00 5.39
CA ASN A 14 24.39 -0.15 4.48
C ASN A 14 23.14 -0.98 4.80
N ASN A 15 22.72 -1.02 6.07
CA ASN A 15 21.54 -1.77 6.51
C ASN A 15 20.29 -0.89 6.64
N ALA A 16 20.43 0.43 6.51
CA ALA A 16 19.33 1.36 6.53
C ALA A 16 18.42 1.08 5.33
N LYS A 17 17.30 0.40 5.60
CA LYS A 17 16.23 0.22 4.61
C LYS A 17 15.55 1.56 4.43
N LEU A 18 16.01 2.32 3.44
CA LEU A 18 15.42 3.60 3.08
C LEU A 18 13.94 3.43 2.71
N SER A 19 13.18 4.49 2.94
CA SER A 19 11.80 4.56 2.46
C SER A 19 11.81 4.48 0.94
N CYS A 20 10.94 3.65 0.39
CA CYS A 20 10.85 3.47 -1.05
C CYS A 20 9.45 3.03 -1.49
N LEU A 21 9.13 3.37 -2.72
CA LEU A 21 7.90 2.93 -3.38
C LEU A 21 8.14 1.57 -4.03
N MET A 22 7.14 0.70 -3.91
CA MET A 22 7.14 -0.65 -4.46
C MET A 22 5.81 -0.93 -5.14
N VAL A 23 5.82 -1.87 -6.08
CA VAL A 23 4.59 -2.44 -6.66
C VAL A 23 4.59 -3.92 -6.30
N GLY A 24 3.42 -4.42 -5.91
CA GLY A 24 3.25 -5.84 -5.63
C GLY A 24 1.85 -6.32 -5.96
N THR A 25 1.69 -7.63 -5.90
CA THR A 25 0.40 -8.31 -6.07
C THR A 25 -0.02 -8.90 -4.73
N VAL A 26 -1.27 -8.67 -4.36
CA VAL A 26 -1.86 -9.18 -3.12
C VAL A 26 -2.04 -10.70 -3.25
N SER A 27 -1.68 -11.42 -2.19
CA SER A 27 -1.81 -12.86 -2.01
C SER A 27 -2.39 -13.14 -0.63
N ASP A 28 -2.79 -14.38 -0.36
CA ASP A 28 -3.38 -14.75 0.93
C ASP A 28 -2.42 -14.52 2.11
N GLU A 29 -1.11 -14.69 1.88
CA GLU A 29 -0.08 -14.56 2.92
C GLU A 29 0.47 -13.13 3.06
N GLY A 30 0.14 -12.21 2.14
CA GLY A 30 0.75 -10.89 2.10
C GLY A 30 0.80 -10.25 0.71
N ILE A 31 1.73 -9.33 0.50
CA ILE A 31 1.95 -8.70 -0.81
C ILE A 31 3.26 -9.18 -1.42
N LYS A 32 3.16 -9.86 -2.55
CA LYS A 32 4.31 -10.32 -3.34
C LYS A 32 4.85 -9.15 -4.17
N VAL A 33 6.04 -8.67 -3.83
CA VAL A 33 6.72 -7.57 -4.57
C VAL A 33 7.78 -8.08 -5.55
N SER A 34 8.26 -9.31 -5.36
CA SER A 34 9.11 -10.02 -6.33
C SER A 34 8.97 -11.53 -6.12
N ASP A 35 9.59 -12.35 -6.97
CA ASP A 35 9.56 -13.80 -6.80
C ASP A 35 10.19 -14.32 -5.52
N LYS A 36 11.07 -13.53 -4.89
CA LYS A 36 11.78 -13.91 -3.66
C LYS A 36 11.30 -13.15 -2.43
N LEU A 37 10.36 -12.22 -2.58
CA LEU A 37 9.95 -11.33 -1.49
C LEU A 37 8.43 -11.16 -1.45
N THR A 38 7.85 -11.74 -0.41
CA THR A 38 6.49 -11.50 0.03
C THR A 38 6.55 -10.72 1.33
N ILE A 39 5.86 -9.58 1.38
CA ILE A 39 5.71 -8.76 2.57
C ILE A 39 4.54 -9.36 3.39
N PRO A 40 4.77 -9.84 4.62
CA PRO A 40 3.72 -10.42 5.44
C PRO A 40 2.60 -9.43 5.74
N ASN A 41 1.36 -9.93 5.82
CA ASN A 41 0.17 -9.13 6.17
C ASN A 41 0.30 -8.41 7.52
N GLU A 42 1.10 -8.96 8.44
CA GLU A 42 1.38 -8.37 9.76
C GLU A 42 2.18 -7.08 9.69
N LEU A 43 2.91 -6.82 8.59
CA LEU A 43 3.70 -5.59 8.40
C LEU A 43 2.95 -4.54 7.58
N ILE A 44 1.80 -4.89 7.01
CA ILE A 44 0.96 -3.98 6.24
C ILE A 44 0.04 -3.20 7.18
N ARG A 45 0.04 -1.88 7.03
CA ARG A 45 -0.72 -0.91 7.81
C ARG A 45 -1.53 0.00 6.89
N GLY A 46 -2.48 0.73 7.49
CA GLY A 46 -3.27 1.76 6.82
C GLY A 46 -4.62 1.27 6.30
N ASN A 47 -5.48 2.25 6.00
CA ASN A 47 -6.89 2.04 5.73
C ASN A 47 -7.15 1.20 4.48
N LEU A 48 -6.28 1.30 3.46
CA LEU A 48 -6.43 0.57 2.20
C LEU A 48 -6.23 -0.95 2.34
N LYS A 49 -5.70 -1.44 3.46
CA LYS A 49 -5.49 -2.88 3.71
C LYS A 49 -6.80 -3.68 3.69
N GLU A 50 -7.90 -3.12 4.16
CA GLU A 50 -9.18 -3.83 4.23
C GLU A 50 -9.90 -3.90 2.88
N PHE A 51 -9.47 -3.09 1.91
CA PHE A 51 -10.13 -2.97 0.62
C PHE A 51 -9.44 -3.76 -0.50
N VAL A 52 -8.33 -4.45 -0.21
CA VAL A 52 -7.61 -5.27 -1.18
C VAL A 52 -8.05 -6.72 -1.13
N LYS A 53 -7.95 -7.40 -2.28
CA LYS A 53 -8.22 -8.84 -2.40
C LYS A 53 -7.06 -9.55 -3.13
N PRO A 54 -6.89 -10.87 -2.94
CA PRO A 54 -5.91 -11.65 -3.70
C PRO A 54 -6.01 -11.38 -5.21
N GLY A 55 -4.86 -11.15 -5.85
CA GLY A 55 -4.76 -10.79 -7.27
C GLY A 55 -4.73 -9.28 -7.56
N ASP A 56 -5.12 -8.42 -6.62
CA ASP A 56 -5.01 -6.98 -6.82
C ASP A 56 -3.56 -6.54 -6.94
N LYS A 57 -3.27 -5.65 -7.90
CA LYS A 57 -2.00 -4.93 -7.95
C LYS A 57 -2.08 -3.70 -7.06
N VAL A 58 -1.07 -3.49 -6.24
CA VAL A 58 -1.01 -2.38 -5.29
C VAL A 58 0.32 -1.67 -5.34
N ARG A 59 0.30 -0.37 -5.11
CA ARG A 59 1.50 0.44 -4.86
C ARG A 59 1.65 0.62 -3.35
N LEU A 60 2.85 0.36 -2.87
CA LEU A 60 3.23 0.38 -1.47
C LEU A 60 4.29 1.45 -1.23
N ILE A 61 4.26 2.05 -0.05
CA ILE A 61 5.41 2.74 0.52
C ILE A 61 5.95 1.94 1.69
N ARG A 62 7.25 1.62 1.63
CA ARG A 62 7.99 1.06 2.75
C ARG A 62 8.36 2.21 3.68
N ASN A 63 8.03 2.11 4.97
CA ASN A 63 8.53 3.06 5.96
C ASN A 63 10.02 2.84 6.24
N HIS A 64 10.73 3.87 6.70
CA HIS A 64 12.15 3.77 7.02
C HIS A 64 12.41 2.61 8.02
N GLY A 65 13.47 1.84 7.80
CA GLY A 65 13.77 0.64 8.58
C GLY A 65 13.01 -0.62 8.13
N GLY A 66 12.01 -0.48 7.23
CA GLY A 66 11.32 -1.61 6.61
C GLY A 66 10.47 -2.45 7.57
N GLN A 67 10.03 -1.86 8.68
CA GLN A 67 9.17 -2.50 9.68
C GLN A 67 7.69 -2.40 9.29
N GLU A 68 7.30 -1.36 8.56
CA GLU A 68 5.91 -1.12 8.18
C GLU A 68 5.80 -0.76 6.71
N PHE A 69 4.69 -1.17 6.10
CA PHE A 69 4.37 -0.93 4.71
C PHE A 69 2.93 -0.41 4.61
N PHE A 70 2.73 0.65 3.85
CA PHE A 70 1.41 1.25 3.64
C PHE A 70 1.02 1.13 2.19
N ILE A 71 -0.21 0.66 1.93
CA ILE A 71 -0.78 0.70 0.59
C ILE A 71 -1.19 2.15 0.33
N ILE A 72 -0.67 2.72 -0.76
CA ILE A 72 -0.99 4.08 -1.18
C ILE A 72 -2.00 4.10 -2.33
N GLU A 73 -2.09 3.00 -3.08
CA GLU A 73 -2.94 2.89 -4.25
C GLU A 73 -3.24 1.42 -4.57
N ILE A 74 -4.46 1.15 -5.01
CA ILE A 74 -4.83 -0.11 -5.66
C ILE A 74 -4.88 0.16 -7.16
N ILE A 75 -3.90 -0.39 -7.89
CA ILE A 75 -3.65 -0.08 -9.30
C ILE A 75 -4.79 -0.64 -10.15
N GLY A 76 -5.33 0.19 -11.04
CA GLY A 76 -6.40 -0.19 -11.97
C GLY A 76 -7.81 -0.10 -11.38
N ARG A 77 -7.96 0.35 -10.13
CA ARG A 77 -9.28 0.72 -9.59
C ARG A 77 -9.59 2.19 -9.90
N PRO A 78 -10.79 2.50 -10.43
CA PRO A 78 -11.20 3.88 -10.64
C PRO A 78 -11.38 4.60 -9.30
N LEU A 79 -10.92 5.84 -9.23
CA LEU A 79 -11.17 6.71 -8.09
C LEU A 79 -12.53 7.37 -8.25
N ILE A 80 -13.31 7.37 -7.16
CA ILE A 80 -14.52 8.19 -7.10
C ILE A 80 -14.08 9.62 -6.84
N THR A 81 -14.35 10.49 -7.79
CA THR A 81 -14.02 11.92 -7.74
C THR A 81 -15.26 12.76 -8.03
N MET A 82 -15.20 14.06 -7.76
CA MET A 82 -16.28 14.98 -8.11
C MET A 82 -16.69 14.82 -9.59
N GLY A 83 -17.98 14.65 -9.84
CA GLY A 83 -18.55 14.37 -11.16
C GLY A 83 -18.71 12.89 -11.50
N THR A 84 -18.19 11.96 -10.69
CA THR A 84 -18.40 10.52 -10.89
C THR A 84 -19.87 10.17 -10.60
N THR A 85 -20.50 9.38 -11.47
CA THR A 85 -21.82 8.77 -11.18
C THR A 85 -21.60 7.41 -10.51
N ILE A 86 -22.11 7.26 -9.29
CA ILE A 86 -22.11 6.00 -8.56
C ILE A 86 -23.47 5.35 -8.69
N ILE A 87 -23.47 4.05 -8.99
CA ILE A 87 -24.67 3.23 -9.04
C ILE A 87 -24.70 2.39 -7.75
N LEU A 88 -25.68 2.63 -6.90
CA LEU A 88 -25.87 1.91 -5.64
C LEU A 88 -27.15 1.08 -5.69
N SER A 89 -27.06 -0.19 -5.28
CA SER A 89 -28.24 -1.05 -5.12
C SER A 89 -28.65 -1.14 -3.66
N LYS A 90 -29.91 -0.83 -3.38
CA LYS A 90 -30.54 -0.91 -2.06
C LYS A 90 -31.92 -1.56 -2.20
N ASP A 91 -32.19 -2.59 -1.39
CA ASP A 91 -33.48 -3.30 -1.36
C ASP A 91 -33.94 -3.82 -2.74
N GLY A 92 -32.98 -4.27 -3.58
CA GLY A 92 -33.24 -4.77 -4.93
C GLY A 92 -33.52 -3.67 -5.98
N GLN A 93 -33.49 -2.40 -5.59
CA GLN A 93 -33.59 -1.25 -6.50
C GLN A 93 -32.23 -0.59 -6.68
N THR A 94 -32.00 -0.07 -7.88
CA THR A 94 -30.74 0.59 -8.25
C THR A 94 -30.96 2.09 -8.37
N TYR A 95 -30.03 2.85 -7.82
CA TYR A 95 -30.07 4.31 -7.73
C TYR A 95 -28.77 4.89 -8.27
N GLU A 96 -28.88 5.97 -9.04
CA GLU A 96 -27.74 6.70 -9.57
C GLU A 96 -27.53 7.99 -8.79
N TYR A 97 -26.29 8.21 -8.33
CA TYR A 97 -25.89 9.40 -7.58
C TYR A 97 -24.71 10.05 -8.24
N LYS A 98 -24.83 11.34 -8.56
CA LYS A 98 -23.69 12.14 -9.01
C LYS A 98 -22.96 12.71 -7.80
N VAL A 99 -21.65 12.46 -7.74
CA VAL A 99 -20.81 12.97 -6.65
C VAL A 99 -20.58 14.46 -6.86
N GLU A 100 -21.25 15.30 -6.08
CA GLU A 100 -21.08 16.76 -6.14
C GLU A 100 -19.89 17.24 -5.28
N ASP A 101 -19.57 16.53 -4.19
CA ASP A 101 -18.42 16.80 -3.33
C ASP A 101 -18.01 15.54 -2.56
N VAL A 102 -16.74 15.42 -2.19
CA VAL A 102 -16.21 14.37 -1.31
C VAL A 102 -15.54 15.05 -0.13
N LYS A 103 -16.27 15.17 0.98
CA LYS A 103 -15.73 15.69 2.24
C LYS A 103 -14.98 14.56 2.94
N LEU A 104 -13.67 14.71 3.07
CA LEU A 104 -12.78 13.83 3.83
C LEU A 104 -12.83 14.16 5.32
#